data_AF-A0A0S4R0B3-F1
#
_entry.id   AF-A0A0S4R0B3-F1
#
_cell.length_a   1.000
_cell.length_b   1.000
_cell.length_c   1.000
_cell.angle_alpha   90.00
_cell.angle_beta   90.00
_cell.angle_gamma   90.00
#
_symmetry.space_group_name_H-M   'P 1'
#
loop_
_entity.id
_entity.type
_entity.pdbx_description
1 polymer ?
#
loop_
_entity_poly.entity_id
_entity_poly.type
_entity_poly.pdbx_seq_one_letter_code
_entity_poly.pdbx_strand_id
1 'polypeptide(L)'
;MRPRRRPHRHPTTRTAHPDPATSDTPEPRERAREVFLDARDALRAVLEDEIEAGTRATCPAATHLDVETYHDELDEPRGRLLRVHTDTGPADDHLGTLAETLADLLDEWATVANADSEIVFRPLDGPRSPSS
;
A
#
# COMPACT_ATOMS: atom_id res chain seq x y z
N MET A 1 68.30 -33.34 -48.67
CA MET A 1 67.26 -32.31 -48.48
C MET A 1 66.05 -32.93 -47.78
N ARG A 2 65.77 -32.54 -46.53
CA ARG A 2 64.46 -32.76 -45.86
C ARG A 2 63.85 -31.38 -45.60
N PRO A 3 62.53 -31.22 -45.75
CA PRO A 3 61.73 -30.99 -44.55
C PRO A 3 60.28 -31.52 -44.64
N ARG A 4 59.65 -31.75 -43.48
CA ARG A 4 58.20 -31.56 -43.20
C ARG A 4 57.95 -31.92 -41.72
N ARG A 5 57.97 -30.92 -40.83
CA ARG A 5 56.82 -30.17 -40.26
C ARG A 5 55.88 -31.05 -39.40
N ARG A 6 56.00 -30.91 -38.07
CA ARG A 6 54.93 -31.15 -37.09
C ARG A 6 53.78 -30.14 -37.34
N PRO A 7 52.59 -30.40 -36.78
CA PRO A 7 52.22 -29.53 -35.68
C PRO A 7 51.66 -30.27 -34.45
N HIS A 8 51.94 -29.62 -33.33
CA HIS A 8 51.58 -29.99 -31.97
C HIS A 8 50.08 -29.85 -31.73
N ARG A 9 49.53 -30.79 -30.95
CA ARG A 9 48.23 -30.67 -30.28
C ARG A 9 48.25 -29.45 -29.34
N HIS A 10 47.29 -28.54 -29.50
CA HIS A 10 46.95 -27.56 -28.48
C HIS A 10 45.93 -28.17 -27.51
N PRO A 11 46.07 -27.99 -26.19
CA PRO A 11 45.01 -28.29 -25.23
C PRO A 11 43.97 -27.15 -25.27
N THR A 12 42.71 -27.49 -25.49
CA THR A 12 41.60 -26.54 -25.43
C THR A 12 41.34 -26.20 -23.97
N THR A 13 41.76 -25.02 -23.52
CA THR A 13 41.27 -24.39 -22.30
C THR A 13 39.78 -24.09 -22.47
N ARG A 14 38.93 -24.92 -21.87
CA ARG A 14 37.51 -24.64 -21.67
C ARG A 14 37.39 -23.62 -20.54
N THR A 15 37.42 -22.34 -20.88
CA THR A 15 37.01 -21.27 -19.98
C THR A 15 35.54 -21.47 -19.68
N ALA A 16 35.23 -21.89 -18.45
CA ALA A 16 33.87 -21.76 -17.93
C ALA A 16 33.60 -20.26 -17.82
N HIS A 17 32.81 -19.73 -18.75
CA HIS A 17 32.17 -18.45 -18.54
C HIS A 17 31.10 -18.68 -17.47
N PRO A 18 31.12 -17.98 -16.33
CA PRO A 18 29.92 -17.91 -15.52
C PRO A 18 28.86 -17.28 -16.42
N ASP A 19 27.76 -17.99 -16.68
CA ASP A 19 26.55 -17.35 -17.17
C ASP A 19 26.30 -16.17 -16.23
N PRO A 20 26.23 -14.92 -16.72
CA PRO A 20 25.73 -13.86 -15.89
C PRO A 20 24.31 -14.31 -15.54
N ALA A 21 24.08 -14.60 -14.25
CA ALA A 21 22.74 -14.61 -13.69
C ALA A 21 22.04 -13.42 -14.34
N THR A 22 21.07 -13.72 -15.22
CA THR A 22 20.26 -12.72 -15.88
C THR A 22 19.77 -11.83 -14.76
N SER A 23 20.31 -10.61 -14.70
CA SER A 23 19.85 -9.63 -13.74
C SER A 23 18.35 -9.55 -13.97
N ASP A 24 17.56 -10.07 -13.02
CA ASP A 24 16.11 -9.91 -12.92
C ASP A 24 15.84 -8.43 -12.64
N THR A 25 16.24 -7.60 -13.59
CA THR A 25 16.02 -6.17 -13.57
C THR A 25 14.65 -6.04 -14.19
N PRO A 26 13.60 -5.72 -13.41
CA PRO A 26 12.26 -5.66 -13.93
C PRO A 26 12.24 -4.76 -15.17
N GLU A 27 11.49 -5.19 -16.17
CA GLU A 27 11.29 -4.42 -17.40
C GLU A 27 10.85 -3.00 -17.01
N PRO A 28 11.22 -1.94 -17.77
CA PRO A 28 10.92 -0.56 -17.38
C PRO A 28 9.46 -0.31 -16.98
N ARG A 29 8.52 -1.03 -17.61
CA ARG A 29 7.09 -1.01 -17.28
C ARG A 29 6.77 -1.59 -15.90
N GLU A 30 7.40 -2.71 -15.54
CA GLU A 30 7.18 -3.38 -14.26
C GLU A 30 7.70 -2.51 -13.11
N ARG A 31 8.90 -1.96 -13.25
CA ARG A 31 9.46 -1.00 -12.30
C ARG A 31 8.55 0.23 -12.11
N ALA A 32 8.01 0.76 -13.21
CA ALA A 32 7.10 1.91 -13.13
C ALA A 32 5.80 1.56 -12.38
N ARG A 33 5.29 0.33 -12.56
CA ARG A 33 4.10 -0.17 -11.85
C ARG A 33 4.36 -0.31 -10.36
N GLU A 34 5.50 -0.86 -9.97
CA GLU A 34 5.90 -1.00 -8.56
C GLU A 34 5.95 0.36 -7.87
N VAL A 35 6.65 1.32 -8.46
CA VAL A 35 6.74 2.70 -7.92
C VAL A 35 5.37 3.36 -7.79
N PHE A 36 4.47 3.15 -8.76
CA PHE A 36 3.11 3.64 -8.68
C PHE A 36 2.33 3.02 -7.52
N LEU A 37 2.42 1.70 -7.35
CA LEU A 37 1.74 1.00 -6.25
C LEU A 37 2.28 1.43 -4.89
N ASP A 38 3.59 1.61 -4.76
CA ASP A 38 4.22 2.12 -3.54
C ASP A 38 3.74 3.54 -3.21
N ALA A 39 3.68 4.42 -4.21
CA ALA A 39 3.21 5.80 -4.02
C ALA A 39 1.72 5.84 -3.66
N ARG A 40 0.89 5.01 -4.31
CA ARG A 40 -0.54 4.86 -3.99
C ARG A 40 -0.73 4.37 -2.55
N ASP A 41 0.02 3.36 -2.14
CA ASP A 41 -0.09 2.78 -0.81
C ASP A 41 0.43 3.75 0.27
N ALA A 42 1.46 4.54 -0.03
CA ALA A 42 1.92 5.61 0.84
C ALA A 42 0.87 6.72 1.02
N LEU A 43 0.21 7.15 -0.07
CA LEU A 43 -0.87 8.14 0.01
C LEU A 43 -2.07 7.59 0.79
N ARG A 44 -2.46 6.33 0.53
CA ARG A 44 -3.54 5.66 1.26
C ARG A 44 -3.28 5.67 2.77
N ALA A 45 -2.06 5.33 3.21
CA ALA A 45 -1.71 5.32 4.63
C ALA A 45 -1.80 6.71 5.28
N VAL A 46 -1.44 7.79 4.56
CA VAL A 46 -1.59 9.17 5.05
C VAL A 46 -3.05 9.55 5.20
N LEU A 47 -3.90 9.22 4.20
CA LEU A 47 -5.33 9.50 4.25
C LEU A 47 -6.01 8.72 5.39
N GLU A 48 -5.64 7.45 5.60
CA GLU A 48 -6.15 6.65 6.72
C GLU A 48 -5.77 7.26 8.08
N ASP A 49 -4.56 7.81 8.22
CA ASP A 49 -4.13 8.51 9.43
C ASP A 49 -4.91 9.81 9.66
N GLU A 50 -5.17 10.59 8.60
CA GLU A 50 -5.97 11.82 8.68
C GLU A 50 -7.43 11.52 9.00
N ILE A 51 -8.00 10.48 8.39
CA ILE A 51 -9.35 9.99 8.68
C ILE A 51 -9.45 9.50 10.12
N GLU A 52 -8.46 8.75 10.61
CA GLU A 52 -8.38 8.32 12.01
C GLU A 52 -8.36 9.53 12.95
N ALA A 53 -7.48 10.51 12.69
CA ALA A 53 -7.37 11.71 13.52
C ALA A 53 -8.65 12.53 13.54
N GLY A 54 -9.27 12.75 12.37
CA GLY A 54 -10.56 13.43 12.23
C GLY A 54 -11.67 12.68 12.95
N THR A 55 -11.70 11.35 12.84
CA THR A 55 -12.70 10.51 13.52
C THR A 55 -12.55 10.60 15.03
N ARG A 56 -11.34 10.45 15.55
CA ARG A 56 -11.07 10.45 17.00
C ARG A 56 -11.26 11.82 17.65
N ALA A 57 -11.20 12.90 16.87
CA ALA A 57 -11.55 14.24 17.36
C ALA A 57 -13.03 14.35 17.74
N THR A 58 -13.93 13.64 17.04
CA THR A 58 -15.37 13.62 17.32
C THR A 58 -15.79 12.41 18.16
N CYS A 59 -15.25 11.23 17.86
CA CYS A 59 -15.53 9.97 18.54
C CYS A 59 -14.22 9.33 19.03
N PRO A 60 -13.69 9.71 20.22
CA PRO A 60 -12.40 9.23 20.72
C PRO A 60 -12.32 7.71 20.91
N ALA A 61 -13.47 7.06 21.11
CA ALA A 61 -13.58 5.61 21.32
C ALA A 61 -13.66 4.81 20.00
N ALA A 62 -13.58 5.47 18.84
CA ALA A 62 -13.66 4.80 17.56
C ALA A 62 -12.46 3.87 17.33
N THR A 63 -12.74 2.69 16.76
CA THR A 63 -11.75 1.62 16.51
C THR A 63 -11.64 1.25 15.04
N HIS A 64 -12.73 1.34 14.28
CA HIS A 64 -12.72 1.19 12.81
C HIS A 64 -13.93 1.87 12.19
N LEU A 65 -13.87 2.08 10.88
CA LEU A 65 -14.94 2.62 10.06
C LEU A 65 -15.37 1.59 9.02
N ASP A 66 -16.68 1.41 8.85
CA ASP A 66 -17.20 0.78 7.64
C ASP A 66 -17.35 1.86 6.59
N VAL A 67 -16.63 1.71 5.48
CA VAL A 67 -16.67 2.64 4.34
C VAL A 67 -16.98 1.87 3.06
N GLU A 68 -17.75 2.48 2.18
CA GLU A 68 -17.98 1.98 0.83
C GLU A 68 -17.31 2.87 -0.20
N THR A 69 -16.75 2.27 -1.25
CA THR A 69 -16.33 2.98 -2.46
C THR A 69 -17.35 2.75 -3.56
N TYR A 70 -17.77 3.81 -4.25
CA TYR A 70 -18.66 3.74 -5.40
C TYR A 70 -18.22 4.71 -6.48
N HIS A 71 -18.72 4.54 -7.70
CA HIS A 71 -18.54 5.52 -8.77
C HIS A 71 -19.79 6.39 -8.88
N ASP A 72 -19.63 7.70 -8.97
CA ASP A 72 -20.74 8.63 -9.14
C ASP A 72 -21.23 8.71 -10.61
N GLU A 73 -22.12 9.66 -10.89
CA GLU A 73 -22.69 9.85 -12.25
C GLU A 73 -21.64 10.24 -13.31
N LEU A 74 -20.46 10.70 -12.87
CA LEU A 74 -19.33 11.07 -13.73
C LEU A 74 -18.27 9.96 -13.79
N ASP A 75 -18.55 8.79 -13.23
CA ASP A 75 -17.61 7.67 -13.08
C ASP A 75 -16.40 8.01 -12.17
N GLU A 76 -16.54 9.03 -11.32
CA GLU A 76 -15.50 9.38 -10.35
C GLU A 76 -15.63 8.52 -9.09
N PRO A 77 -14.51 7.97 -8.57
CA PRO A 77 -14.55 7.20 -7.33
C PRO A 77 -14.89 8.14 -6.16
N ARG A 78 -15.80 7.68 -5.32
CA ARG A 78 -16.30 8.35 -4.12
C ARG A 78 -16.28 7.42 -2.94
N GLY A 79 -16.06 7.99 -1.76
CA GLY A 79 -16.07 7.25 -0.50
C GLY A 79 -17.27 7.65 0.33
N ARG A 80 -17.92 6.68 0.97
CA ARG A 80 -19.04 6.95 1.88
C ARG A 80 -18.90 6.20 3.18
N LEU A 81 -19.02 6.95 4.28
CA LEU A 81 -19.07 6.40 5.62
C LEU A 81 -20.40 5.69 5.85
N LEU A 82 -20.34 4.41 6.17
CA LEU A 82 -21.51 3.60 6.50
C LEU A 82 -21.71 3.49 8.01
N ARG A 83 -20.62 3.29 8.75
CA ARG A 83 -20.69 3.06 10.20
C ARG A 83 -19.40 3.43 10.91
N VAL A 84 -19.55 3.83 12.17
CA VAL A 84 -18.45 4.06 13.10
C VAL A 84 -18.54 3.03 14.21
N HIS A 85 -17.44 2.32 14.47
CA HIS A 85 -17.42 1.27 15.48
C HIS A 85 -16.56 1.65 16.67
N THR A 86 -16.97 1.20 17.85
CA THR A 86 -16.23 1.31 19.12
C THR A 86 -16.17 -0.06 19.78
N ASP A 87 -15.34 -0.21 20.81
CA ASP A 87 -15.29 -1.45 21.61
C ASP A 87 -16.62 -1.80 22.27
N THR A 88 -17.49 -0.82 22.47
CA THR A 88 -18.82 -1.00 23.08
C THR A 88 -19.95 -1.24 22.08
N GLY A 89 -19.65 -1.20 20.78
CA GLY A 89 -20.62 -1.31 19.70
C GLY A 89 -20.61 -0.10 18.76
N PRO A 90 -21.59 0.01 17.85
CA PRO A 90 -21.64 1.10 16.87
C PRO A 90 -21.92 2.45 17.54
N ALA A 91 -21.24 3.50 17.09
CA ALA A 91 -21.40 4.88 17.55
C ALA A 91 -22.11 5.73 16.49
N ASP A 92 -23.31 5.28 16.11
CA ASP A 92 -24.09 5.87 15.01
C ASP A 92 -24.54 7.34 15.32
N ASP A 93 -24.50 7.76 16.58
CA ASP A 93 -24.79 9.14 17.01
C ASP A 93 -23.83 10.19 16.40
N HIS A 94 -22.61 9.78 16.07
CA HIS A 94 -21.60 10.67 15.46
C HIS A 94 -21.56 10.57 13.93
N LEU A 95 -22.34 9.66 13.33
CA LEU A 95 -22.23 9.30 11.92
C LEU A 95 -22.44 10.50 10.98
N GLY A 96 -23.47 11.33 11.23
CA GLY A 96 -23.77 12.48 10.37
C GLY A 96 -22.67 13.52 10.36
N THR A 97 -22.19 13.93 11.55
CA THR A 97 -21.10 14.90 11.67
C THR A 97 -19.79 14.36 11.07
N LEU A 98 -19.49 13.09 11.29
CA LEU A 98 -18.30 12.45 10.72
C LEU A 98 -18.39 12.30 9.20
N ALA A 99 -19.55 11.94 8.66
CA ALA A 99 -19.76 11.84 7.21
C ALA A 99 -19.54 13.19 6.51
N GLU A 100 -20.01 14.29 7.11
CA GLU A 100 -19.77 15.64 6.56
C GLU A 100 -18.29 16.06 6.69
N THR A 101 -17.69 15.81 7.86
CA THR A 101 -16.30 16.23 8.14
C THR A 101 -15.28 15.46 7.32
N LEU A 102 -15.55 14.18 7.05
CA LEU A 102 -14.65 13.27 6.34
C LEU A 102 -14.94 13.16 4.84
N ALA A 103 -15.96 13.83 4.31
CA ALA A 103 -16.41 13.66 2.92
C ALA A 103 -15.26 13.79 1.91
N ASP A 104 -14.52 14.90 1.95
CA ASP A 104 -13.42 15.16 1.03
C ASP A 104 -12.29 14.12 1.18
N LEU A 105 -11.97 13.70 2.41
CA LEU A 105 -10.95 12.69 2.68
C LEU A 105 -11.37 11.31 2.19
N LEU A 106 -12.66 10.96 2.32
CA LEU A 106 -13.21 9.68 1.86
C LEU A 106 -13.24 9.63 0.33
N ASP A 107 -13.56 10.74 -0.33
CA ASP A 107 -13.50 10.84 -1.78
C ASP A 107 -12.05 10.71 -2.29
N GLU A 108 -11.09 11.35 -1.64
CA GLU A 108 -9.68 11.20 -1.99
C GLU A 108 -9.18 9.77 -1.72
N TRP A 109 -9.56 9.18 -0.58
CA TRP A 109 -9.22 7.80 -0.23
C TRP A 109 -9.79 6.79 -1.24
N ALA A 110 -11.00 7.02 -1.75
CA ALA A 110 -11.61 6.15 -2.76
C ALA A 110 -10.80 6.08 -4.07
N THR A 111 -9.99 7.10 -4.39
CA THR A 111 -9.10 7.07 -5.58
C THR A 111 -7.93 6.10 -5.44
N VAL A 112 -7.53 5.77 -4.20
CA VAL A 112 -6.36 4.93 -3.88
C VAL A 112 -6.71 3.62 -3.16
N ALA A 113 -7.98 3.46 -2.76
CA ALA A 113 -8.51 2.25 -2.16
C ALA A 113 -8.48 1.07 -3.15
N ASN A 114 -8.29 -0.14 -2.60
CA ASN A 114 -8.52 -1.39 -3.33
C ASN A 114 -9.88 -1.97 -2.91
N ALA A 115 -10.36 -2.98 -3.64
CA ALA A 115 -11.64 -3.63 -3.35
C ALA A 115 -11.75 -4.20 -1.92
N ASP A 116 -10.62 -4.56 -1.30
CA ASP A 116 -10.53 -5.12 0.05
C ASP A 116 -9.97 -4.11 1.07
N SER A 117 -9.96 -2.81 0.77
CA SER A 117 -9.44 -1.79 1.68
C SER A 117 -10.42 -1.47 2.80
N GLU A 118 -9.92 -1.52 4.04
CA GLU A 118 -10.66 -1.16 5.26
C GLU A 118 -9.88 -0.09 6.03
N ILE A 119 -10.59 0.80 6.73
CA ILE A 119 -9.97 1.82 7.58
C ILE A 119 -10.01 1.32 9.04
N VAL A 120 -8.88 0.78 9.48
CA VAL A 120 -8.70 0.25 10.85
C VAL A 120 -7.79 1.18 11.62
N PHE A 121 -8.22 1.61 12.80
CA PHE A 121 -7.45 2.56 13.58
C PHE A 121 -6.36 1.88 14.41
N ARG A 122 -5.26 2.60 14.59
CA ARG A 122 -4.17 2.15 15.45
C ARG A 122 -4.64 2.07 16.90
N PRO A 123 -4.22 1.06 17.68
CA PRO A 123 -4.54 1.00 19.10
C PRO A 123 -4.11 2.30 19.80
N LEU A 124 -4.99 2.87 20.62
CA LEU A 124 -4.60 3.95 21.50
C LEU A 124 -3.59 3.37 22.50
N ASP A 125 -2.32 3.73 22.38
CA ASP A 125 -1.32 3.43 23.41
C ASP A 125 -1.82 4.07 24.71
N GLY A 126 -2.40 3.26 25.60
CA GLY A 126 -2.74 3.67 26.96
C GLY A 126 -1.49 4.15 27.69
N PRO A 127 -1.63 4.97 28.76
CA PRO A 127 -0.48 5.51 29.47
C PRO A 127 0.48 4.37 29.82
N ARG A 128 1.70 4.44 29.28
CA ARG A 128 2.79 3.52 29.61
C ARG A 128 2.92 3.52 31.12
N SER A 129 2.45 2.46 31.77
CA SER A 129 2.64 2.30 33.20
C SER A 129 4.15 2.33 33.45
N PRO A 130 4.67 3.19 34.34
CA PRO A 130 6.08 3.17 34.65
C PRO A 130 6.40 1.78 35.20
N SER A 131 7.36 1.11 34.56
CA SER A 131 7.91 -0.14 35.11
C SER A 131 8.58 0.20 36.43
N SER A 132 8.04 -0.32 37.52
CA SER A 132 8.65 -0.31 38.86
C SER A 132 9.86 -1.24 38.93
#